data_AF-A0A1P8QYH1-F1
#
_entry.id   AF-A0A1P8QYH1-F1
#
_cell.length_a   1.000
_cell.length_b   1.000
_cell.length_c   1.000
_cell.angle_alpha   90.00
_cell.angle_beta   90.00
_cell.angle_gamma   90.00
#
_symmetry.space_group_name_H-M   'P 1'
#
loop_
_entity.id
_entity.type
_entity.pdbx_description
1 polymer ?
#
loop_
_entity_poly.entity_id
_entity_poly.type
_entity_poly.pdbx_seq_one_letter_code
_entity_poly.pdbx_strand_id
1 'polypeptide(L)'
;MSDLRLGILGLSPGNGHPYSWSAIFNGYEPEAMADCGFPAIPDYLSRQSFPADAIAGARVTHVWTQDEALSQKVAAAARIPYVAPTPEAMIGHVDAILLARDDAENHLALARPFLAAGLPIYIDKPLALSRAGAEALFALEQRAGQIFSCSALLHAPEMRLSDGQKASLGDIRHVSARVPKSWAKYAIHVVDPILAALGDAAAGPPRDVCLFRPGRDGHDDGALTVSFRFENGPSCTIEALGEVAAPIEVGYFGTAGFCQTSFRDSFTAFRAALEVFLADSVKGRVSARDRLFRAVEIVSLGHRDT
;
A
#
# COMPACT_ATOMS: atom_id res chain seq x y z
N MET A 1 -29.15 -4.38 6.93
CA MET A 1 -28.59 -3.64 5.78
C MET A 1 -27.86 -4.65 4.92
N SER A 2 -27.93 -4.54 3.60
CA SER A 2 -27.16 -5.40 2.70
C SER A 2 -25.66 -5.09 2.81
N ASP A 3 -24.81 -6.10 2.67
CA ASP A 3 -23.35 -5.91 2.61
C ASP A 3 -22.96 -5.02 1.42
N LEU A 4 -21.91 -4.22 1.61
CA LEU A 4 -21.27 -3.48 0.53
C LEU A 4 -20.65 -4.46 -0.48
N ARG A 5 -20.84 -4.20 -1.77
CA ARG A 5 -20.29 -5.00 -2.86
C ARG A 5 -19.01 -4.35 -3.35
N LEU A 6 -17.89 -5.05 -3.25
CA LEU A 6 -16.59 -4.57 -3.72
C LEU A 6 -16.20 -5.26 -5.04
N GLY A 7 -15.54 -4.53 -5.92
CA GLY A 7 -14.85 -5.08 -7.09
C GLY A 7 -13.33 -5.11 -6.87
N ILE A 8 -12.67 -6.23 -7.15
CA ILE A 8 -11.21 -6.35 -7.13
C ILE A 8 -10.68 -6.27 -8.56
N LEU A 9 -9.68 -5.40 -8.79
CA LEU A 9 -9.26 -4.97 -10.11
C LEU A 9 -7.75 -5.13 -10.32
N GLY A 10 -7.40 -5.93 -11.32
CA GLY A 10 -6.05 -6.13 -11.84
C GLY A 10 -5.19 -7.07 -11.01
N LEU A 11 -4.15 -7.61 -11.63
CA LEU A 11 -3.06 -8.36 -10.97
C LEU A 11 -1.73 -7.98 -11.62
N SER A 12 -0.69 -7.73 -10.83
CA SER A 12 0.64 -7.36 -11.33
C SER A 12 1.70 -8.40 -10.92
N PRO A 13 2.79 -8.58 -11.68
CA PRO A 13 3.81 -9.58 -11.36
C PRO A 13 4.39 -9.40 -9.96
N GLY A 14 4.40 -10.49 -9.18
CA GLY A 14 4.91 -10.49 -7.81
C GLY A 14 3.97 -9.87 -6.76
N ASN A 15 2.75 -9.48 -7.14
CA ASN A 15 1.74 -8.93 -6.25
C ASN A 15 0.47 -9.79 -6.22
N GLY A 16 0.27 -10.49 -5.09
CA GLY A 16 -0.88 -11.38 -4.87
C GLY A 16 -2.07 -10.72 -4.16
N HIS A 17 -2.11 -9.39 -4.07
CA HIS A 17 -3.20 -8.68 -3.38
C HIS A 17 -4.62 -9.06 -3.83
N PRO A 18 -4.92 -9.35 -5.11
CA PRO A 18 -6.26 -9.79 -5.49
C PRO A 18 -6.75 -11.04 -4.74
N TYR A 19 -5.85 -11.99 -4.48
CA TYR A 19 -6.14 -13.17 -3.66
C TYR A 19 -6.31 -12.77 -2.20
N SER A 20 -5.30 -12.10 -1.63
CA SER A 20 -5.29 -11.75 -0.21
C SER A 20 -6.46 -10.87 0.19
N TRP A 21 -6.64 -9.73 -0.47
CA TRP A 21 -7.62 -8.73 -0.06
C TRP A 21 -9.03 -9.30 -0.19
N SER A 22 -9.31 -10.04 -1.26
CA SER A 22 -10.59 -10.72 -1.43
C SER A 22 -10.84 -11.78 -0.36
N ALA A 23 -9.83 -12.57 -0.01
CA ALA A 23 -9.95 -13.59 1.04
C ALA A 23 -10.21 -12.99 2.43
N ILE A 24 -9.64 -11.82 2.73
CA ILE A 24 -9.88 -11.10 4.00
C ILE A 24 -11.37 -10.71 4.14
N PHE A 25 -12.09 -10.49 3.04
CA PHE A 25 -13.55 -10.26 3.06
C PHE A 25 -14.36 -11.55 3.03
N ASN A 26 -14.00 -12.47 2.12
CA ASN A 26 -14.87 -13.58 1.74
C ASN A 26 -14.53 -14.91 2.44
N GLY A 27 -13.37 -14.99 3.09
CA GLY A 27 -12.68 -16.26 3.29
C GLY A 27 -12.14 -16.80 1.97
N TYR A 28 -11.64 -18.03 1.99
CA TYR A 28 -11.00 -18.64 0.82
C TYR A 28 -11.26 -20.15 0.74
N GLU A 29 -11.08 -20.70 -0.46
CA GLU A 29 -11.04 -22.14 -0.71
C GLU A 29 -9.59 -22.64 -0.52
N PRO A 30 -9.30 -23.53 0.46
CA PRO A 30 -7.93 -23.88 0.82
C PRO A 30 -7.10 -24.47 -0.33
N GLU A 31 -7.66 -25.41 -1.08
CA GLU A 31 -6.96 -26.07 -2.19
C GLU A 31 -6.66 -25.08 -3.32
N ALA A 32 -7.65 -24.30 -3.75
CA ALA A 32 -7.46 -23.29 -4.78
C ALA A 32 -6.51 -22.15 -4.35
N MET A 33 -6.52 -21.77 -3.07
CA MET A 33 -5.62 -20.74 -2.54
C MET A 33 -4.17 -21.24 -2.41
N ALA A 34 -3.95 -22.53 -2.14
CA ALA A 34 -2.60 -23.11 -2.14
C ALA A 34 -1.91 -22.95 -3.51
N ASP A 35 -2.69 -22.98 -4.60
CA ASP A 35 -2.22 -22.86 -5.98
C ASP A 35 -2.18 -21.40 -6.49
N CYS A 36 -2.35 -20.39 -5.62
CA CYS A 36 -2.38 -18.97 -6.05
C CYS A 36 -1.03 -18.43 -6.54
N GLY A 37 0.07 -19.17 -6.34
CA GLY A 37 1.43 -18.78 -6.73
C GLY A 37 2.14 -17.84 -5.75
N PHE A 38 1.52 -17.52 -4.60
CA PHE A 38 2.05 -16.62 -3.57
C PHE A 38 2.06 -17.33 -2.20
N PRO A 39 3.10 -18.12 -1.85
CA PRO A 39 3.06 -19.04 -0.72
C PRO A 39 2.84 -18.37 0.65
N ALA A 40 3.23 -17.11 0.80
CA ALA A 40 2.97 -16.36 2.03
C ALA A 40 1.48 -16.15 2.30
N ILE A 41 0.65 -16.05 1.25
CA ILE A 41 -0.80 -15.78 1.36
C ILE A 41 -1.56 -16.92 2.08
N PRO A 42 -1.54 -18.18 1.60
CA PRO A 42 -2.19 -19.27 2.32
C PRO A 42 -1.58 -19.47 3.72
N ASP A 43 -0.28 -19.23 3.90
CA ASP A 43 0.38 -19.37 5.20
C ASP A 43 -0.24 -18.45 6.28
N TYR A 44 -0.32 -17.13 6.06
CA TYR A 44 -0.94 -16.26 7.08
C TYR A 44 -2.46 -16.38 7.14
N LEU A 45 -3.14 -16.72 6.03
CA LEU A 45 -4.59 -16.92 6.02
C LEU A 45 -5.00 -18.17 6.82
N SER A 46 -4.18 -19.23 6.80
CA SER A 46 -4.43 -20.47 7.56
C SER A 46 -4.37 -20.30 9.08
N ARG A 47 -3.76 -19.21 9.56
CA ARG A 47 -3.66 -18.87 10.99
C ARG A 47 -4.91 -18.16 11.51
N GLN A 48 -5.84 -17.79 10.64
CA GLN A 48 -7.06 -17.06 10.97
C GLN A 48 -8.28 -17.99 11.00
N SER A 49 -9.29 -17.60 11.76
CA SER A 49 -10.56 -18.30 11.94
C SER A 49 -11.67 -17.63 11.12
N PHE A 50 -11.88 -18.10 9.89
CA PHE A 50 -13.00 -17.64 9.06
C PHE A 50 -14.31 -18.36 9.42
N PRO A 51 -15.47 -17.67 9.45
CA PRO A 51 -15.69 -16.27 9.04
C PRO A 51 -15.46 -15.23 10.15
N ALA A 52 -15.05 -15.61 11.35
CA ALA A 52 -14.94 -14.68 12.49
C ALA A 52 -13.93 -13.55 12.25
N ASP A 53 -12.80 -13.85 11.60
CA ASP A 53 -11.73 -12.87 11.32
C ASP A 53 -11.92 -12.08 10.01
N ALA A 54 -12.97 -12.40 9.24
CA ALA A 54 -13.30 -11.66 8.03
C ALA A 54 -13.74 -10.22 8.34
N ILE A 55 -13.55 -9.30 7.39
CA ILE A 55 -14.13 -7.97 7.50
C ILE A 55 -15.65 -8.04 7.27
N ALA A 56 -16.44 -7.63 8.26
CA ALA A 56 -17.89 -7.64 8.19
C ALA A 56 -18.47 -6.43 7.43
N GLY A 57 -19.68 -6.60 6.87
CA GLY A 57 -20.45 -5.53 6.23
C GLY A 57 -20.00 -5.18 4.81
N ALA A 58 -19.07 -5.96 4.23
CA ALA A 58 -18.65 -5.85 2.84
C ALA A 58 -18.22 -7.22 2.31
N ARG A 59 -18.35 -7.44 1.00
CA ARG A 59 -17.90 -8.65 0.29
C ARG A 59 -17.29 -8.29 -1.05
N VAL A 60 -16.23 -8.98 -1.45
CA VAL A 60 -15.74 -8.88 -2.83
C VAL A 60 -16.63 -9.75 -3.72
N THR A 61 -17.36 -9.11 -4.62
CA THR A 61 -18.38 -9.76 -5.46
C THR A 61 -17.94 -9.90 -6.90
N HIS A 62 -17.08 -9.01 -7.38
CA HIS A 62 -16.62 -8.99 -8.76
C HIS A 62 -15.10 -8.98 -8.82
N VAL A 63 -14.54 -9.69 -9.79
CA VAL A 63 -13.12 -9.66 -10.12
C VAL A 63 -12.92 -9.43 -11.61
N TRP A 64 -11.91 -8.63 -11.93
CA TRP A 64 -11.32 -8.57 -13.26
C TRP A 64 -9.81 -8.47 -13.14
N THR A 65 -9.08 -9.23 -13.95
CA THR A 65 -7.66 -9.05 -14.21
C THR A 65 -7.44 -9.01 -15.72
N GLN A 66 -6.21 -8.72 -16.14
CA GLN A 66 -5.82 -8.60 -17.55
C GLN A 66 -5.93 -9.93 -18.32
N ASP A 67 -6.12 -11.03 -17.60
CA ASP A 67 -6.27 -12.38 -18.13
C ASP A 67 -7.52 -13.03 -17.52
N GLU A 68 -8.40 -13.56 -18.35
CA GLU A 68 -9.63 -14.19 -17.89
C GLU A 68 -9.38 -15.41 -17.01
N ALA A 69 -8.39 -16.25 -17.36
CA ALA A 69 -8.05 -17.43 -16.58
C ALA A 69 -7.47 -17.04 -15.21
N LEU A 70 -6.68 -15.97 -15.13
CA LEU A 70 -6.25 -15.43 -13.83
C LEU A 70 -7.44 -14.92 -13.01
N SER A 71 -8.41 -14.26 -13.65
CA SER A 71 -9.63 -13.78 -12.99
C SER A 71 -10.45 -14.95 -12.42
N GLN A 72 -10.58 -16.04 -13.19
CA GLN A 72 -11.23 -17.27 -12.73
C GLN A 72 -10.49 -17.92 -11.56
N LYS A 73 -9.15 -17.95 -11.57
CA LYS A 73 -8.34 -18.47 -10.45
C LYS A 73 -8.54 -17.66 -9.17
N VAL A 74 -8.47 -16.33 -9.26
CA VAL A 74 -8.73 -15.44 -8.11
C VAL A 74 -10.16 -15.65 -7.59
N ALA A 75 -11.14 -15.75 -8.50
CA ALA A 75 -12.52 -15.99 -8.13
C ALA A 75 -12.72 -17.30 -7.37
N ALA A 76 -12.15 -18.39 -7.87
CA ALA A 76 -12.23 -19.70 -7.22
C ALA A 76 -11.54 -19.70 -5.85
N ALA A 77 -10.33 -19.14 -5.76
CA ALA A 77 -9.57 -19.10 -4.52
C ALA A 77 -10.22 -18.23 -3.43
N ALA A 78 -10.79 -17.08 -3.78
CA ALA A 78 -11.35 -16.11 -2.83
C ALA A 78 -12.89 -16.04 -2.84
N ARG A 79 -13.57 -17.07 -3.35
CA ARG A 79 -15.04 -17.21 -3.34
C ARG A 79 -15.77 -16.02 -3.96
N ILE A 80 -15.26 -15.48 -5.06
CA ILE A 80 -15.84 -14.33 -5.75
C ILE A 80 -16.85 -14.85 -6.79
N PRO A 81 -18.13 -14.46 -6.71
CA PRO A 81 -19.18 -15.03 -7.55
C PRO A 81 -19.16 -14.56 -9.01
N TYR A 82 -18.60 -13.38 -9.32
CA TYR A 82 -18.67 -12.81 -10.66
C TYR A 82 -17.29 -12.47 -11.22
N VAL A 83 -16.95 -13.06 -12.35
CA VAL A 83 -15.82 -12.63 -13.19
C VAL A 83 -16.36 -11.65 -14.21
N ALA A 84 -15.95 -10.39 -14.14
CA ALA A 84 -16.39 -9.37 -15.08
C ALA A 84 -15.66 -9.57 -16.43
N PRO A 85 -16.34 -9.39 -17.58
CA PRO A 85 -15.69 -9.50 -18.90
C PRO A 85 -14.77 -8.31 -19.22
N THR A 86 -15.08 -7.14 -18.66
CA THR A 86 -14.26 -5.92 -18.73
C THR A 86 -14.25 -5.25 -17.36
N PRO A 87 -13.28 -4.38 -17.05
CA PRO A 87 -13.28 -3.70 -15.76
C PRO A 87 -14.51 -2.80 -15.59
N GLU A 88 -14.94 -2.11 -16.65
CA GLU A 88 -16.12 -1.22 -16.64
C GLU A 88 -17.43 -1.98 -16.39
N ALA A 89 -17.50 -3.28 -16.70
CA ALA A 89 -18.70 -4.09 -16.45
C ALA A 89 -19.03 -4.24 -14.96
N MET A 90 -18.12 -3.87 -14.05
CA MET A 90 -18.40 -3.81 -12.61
C MET A 90 -19.22 -2.56 -12.22
N ILE A 91 -19.23 -1.50 -13.03
CA ILE A 91 -19.92 -0.24 -12.72
C ILE A 91 -21.44 -0.48 -12.63
N GLY A 92 -22.06 0.00 -11.55
CA GLY A 92 -23.47 -0.25 -11.23
C GLY A 92 -23.72 -1.56 -10.46
N HIS A 93 -22.75 -2.47 -10.44
CA HIS A 93 -22.82 -3.75 -9.72
C HIS A 93 -22.00 -3.77 -8.41
N VAL A 94 -21.09 -2.81 -8.25
CA VAL A 94 -20.26 -2.64 -7.05
C VAL A 94 -20.40 -1.23 -6.47
N ASP A 95 -20.13 -1.11 -5.18
CA ASP A 95 -20.23 0.12 -4.40
C ASP A 95 -18.83 0.76 -4.18
N ALA A 96 -17.75 0.00 -4.37
CA ALA A 96 -16.37 0.48 -4.28
C ALA A 96 -15.39 -0.45 -5.04
N ILE A 97 -14.20 0.07 -5.36
CA ILE A 97 -13.15 -0.65 -6.09
C ILE A 97 -11.89 -0.83 -5.24
N LEU A 98 -11.28 -2.00 -5.36
CA LEU A 98 -9.95 -2.32 -4.88
C LEU A 98 -9.05 -2.54 -6.12
N LEU A 99 -8.28 -1.53 -6.52
CA LEU A 99 -7.28 -1.63 -7.59
C LEU A 99 -5.99 -2.18 -6.98
N ALA A 100 -5.78 -3.49 -7.14
CA ALA A 100 -4.80 -4.29 -6.42
C ALA A 100 -3.56 -4.58 -7.29
N ARG A 101 -2.95 -3.52 -7.84
CA ARG A 101 -1.70 -3.59 -8.60
C ARG A 101 -0.66 -2.64 -8.01
N ASP A 102 0.62 -3.04 -8.02
CA ASP A 102 1.71 -2.25 -7.43
C ASP A 102 2.62 -1.58 -8.47
N ASP A 103 2.11 -1.43 -9.69
CA ASP A 103 2.79 -0.84 -10.85
C ASP A 103 2.07 0.44 -11.29
N ALA A 104 2.51 1.54 -10.68
CA ALA A 104 1.78 2.80 -10.63
C ALA A 104 1.53 3.47 -12.00
N GLU A 105 2.30 3.12 -13.02
CA GLU A 105 2.09 3.56 -14.40
C GLU A 105 0.70 3.16 -14.94
N ASN A 106 0.10 2.09 -14.42
CA ASN A 106 -1.21 1.59 -14.85
C ASN A 106 -2.39 2.17 -14.04
N HIS A 107 -2.12 2.82 -12.89
CA HIS A 107 -3.17 3.28 -11.98
C HIS A 107 -4.11 4.29 -12.63
N LEU A 108 -3.57 5.28 -13.35
CA LEU A 108 -4.37 6.35 -13.94
C LEU A 108 -5.39 5.82 -14.96
N ALA A 109 -4.95 4.92 -15.85
CA ALA A 109 -5.81 4.35 -16.87
C ALA A 109 -6.91 3.47 -16.25
N LEU A 110 -6.55 2.62 -15.29
CA LEU A 110 -7.48 1.70 -14.63
C LEU A 110 -8.45 2.38 -13.67
N ALA A 111 -8.02 3.42 -12.96
CA ALA A 111 -8.87 4.13 -12.00
C ALA A 111 -9.89 5.06 -12.67
N ARG A 112 -9.56 5.60 -13.85
CA ARG A 112 -10.36 6.60 -14.58
C ARG A 112 -11.85 6.25 -14.71
N PRO A 113 -12.26 5.07 -15.23
CA PRO A 113 -13.68 4.79 -15.42
C PRO A 113 -14.46 4.76 -14.10
N PHE A 114 -13.86 4.24 -13.02
CA PHE A 114 -14.51 4.16 -11.71
C PHE A 114 -14.56 5.50 -10.99
N LEU A 115 -13.49 6.29 -11.10
CA LEU A 115 -13.47 7.65 -10.60
C LEU A 115 -14.52 8.51 -11.31
N ALA A 116 -14.67 8.39 -12.63
CA ALA A 116 -15.70 9.04 -13.43
C ALA A 116 -17.13 8.52 -13.14
N ALA A 117 -17.27 7.29 -12.62
CA ALA A 117 -18.55 6.77 -12.13
C ALA A 117 -18.88 7.16 -10.68
N GLY A 118 -17.99 7.91 -10.01
CA GLY A 118 -18.20 8.39 -8.64
C GLY A 118 -17.90 7.35 -7.56
N LEU A 119 -17.29 6.22 -7.93
CA LEU A 119 -16.98 5.14 -7.01
C LEU A 119 -15.72 5.46 -6.19
N PRO A 120 -15.73 5.21 -4.87
CA PRO A 120 -14.51 5.22 -4.07
C PRO A 120 -13.59 4.07 -4.50
N ILE A 121 -12.30 4.33 -4.53
CA ILE A 121 -11.29 3.40 -5.00
C ILE A 121 -10.08 3.35 -4.05
N TYR A 122 -9.71 2.14 -3.64
CA TYR A 122 -8.41 1.88 -3.02
C TYR A 122 -7.44 1.53 -4.15
N ILE A 123 -6.52 2.44 -4.45
CA ILE A 123 -5.39 2.22 -5.34
C ILE A 123 -4.21 1.74 -4.50
N ASP A 124 -3.73 0.53 -4.80
CA ASP A 124 -2.56 -0.04 -4.15
C ASP A 124 -1.29 0.81 -4.38
N LYS A 125 -0.26 0.55 -3.58
CA LYS A 125 0.92 1.39 -3.46
C LYS A 125 1.97 1.08 -4.54
N PRO A 126 2.84 2.06 -4.86
CA PRO A 126 2.70 3.48 -4.55
C PRO A 126 1.59 4.12 -5.40
N LEU A 127 0.91 5.15 -4.89
CA LEU A 127 -0.14 5.84 -5.64
C LEU A 127 0.34 6.30 -7.03
N ALA A 128 1.52 6.92 -7.08
CA ALA A 128 2.21 7.38 -8.27
C ALA A 128 3.73 7.44 -8.02
N LEU A 129 4.52 7.44 -9.09
CA LEU A 129 6.00 7.61 -9.01
C LEU A 129 6.44 9.07 -9.16
N SER A 130 5.52 9.97 -9.48
CA SER A 130 5.78 11.40 -9.62
C SER A 130 4.61 12.23 -9.09
N ARG A 131 4.92 13.45 -8.68
CA ARG A 131 3.91 14.41 -8.23
C ARG A 131 2.87 14.69 -9.32
N ALA A 132 3.31 14.86 -10.57
CA ALA A 132 2.41 15.06 -11.71
C ALA A 132 1.46 13.86 -11.91
N GLY A 133 1.93 12.63 -11.73
CA GLY A 133 1.10 11.43 -11.79
C GLY A 133 0.03 11.40 -10.69
N ALA A 134 0.40 11.77 -9.46
CA ALA A 134 -0.55 11.90 -8.36
C ALA A 134 -1.57 13.03 -8.61
N GLU A 135 -1.12 14.19 -9.12
CA GLU A 135 -2.00 15.30 -9.49
C GLU A 135 -3.00 14.89 -10.57
N ALA A 136 -2.56 14.13 -11.58
CA ALA A 136 -3.43 13.61 -12.63
C ALA A 136 -4.51 12.64 -12.09
N LEU A 137 -4.17 11.80 -11.10
CA LEU A 137 -5.13 10.94 -10.41
C LEU A 137 -6.15 11.77 -9.62
N PHE A 138 -5.68 12.68 -8.77
CA PHE A 138 -6.57 13.52 -7.95
C PHE A 138 -7.43 14.48 -8.78
N ALA A 139 -7.00 14.86 -9.99
CA ALA A 139 -7.81 15.65 -10.92
C ALA A 139 -9.05 14.89 -11.43
N LEU A 140 -9.10 13.55 -11.28
CA LEU A 140 -10.26 12.73 -11.63
C LEU A 140 -11.25 12.56 -10.46
N GLU A 141 -10.92 13.00 -9.24
CA GLU A 141 -11.85 12.94 -8.12
C GLU A 141 -13.10 13.80 -8.39
N GLN A 142 -14.28 13.22 -8.15
CA GLN A 142 -15.55 13.94 -8.12
C GLN A 142 -15.89 14.47 -6.73
N ARG A 143 -15.22 13.95 -5.70
CA ARG A 143 -15.35 14.40 -4.32
C ARG A 143 -14.07 14.12 -3.53
N ALA A 144 -13.90 14.85 -2.44
CA ALA A 144 -12.84 14.56 -1.48
C ALA A 144 -12.94 13.11 -0.94
N GLY A 145 -11.78 12.47 -0.79
CA GLY A 145 -11.66 11.14 -0.20
C GLY A 145 -12.24 10.04 -1.08
N GLN A 146 -12.27 10.24 -2.41
CA GLN A 146 -12.68 9.20 -3.35
C GLN A 146 -11.51 8.25 -3.61
N ILE A 147 -10.28 8.79 -3.64
CA ILE A 147 -9.05 8.00 -3.74
C ILE A 147 -8.52 7.70 -2.34
N PHE A 148 -8.30 6.41 -2.10
CA PHE A 148 -7.55 5.89 -0.97
C PHE A 148 -6.29 5.19 -1.48
N SER A 149 -5.17 5.40 -0.81
CA SER A 149 -3.94 4.65 -1.04
C SER A 149 -3.06 4.73 0.22
N CYS A 150 -2.33 3.67 0.49
CA CYS A 150 -1.25 3.61 1.47
C CYS A 150 -0.51 2.28 1.32
N SER A 151 0.68 2.21 1.90
CA SER A 151 1.19 0.95 2.41
C SER A 151 0.32 0.49 3.58
N ALA A 152 -0.11 -0.77 3.55
CA ALA A 152 -0.82 -1.38 4.67
C ALA A 152 -0.03 -1.33 6.00
N LEU A 153 1.31 -1.20 5.93
CA LEU A 153 2.18 -1.07 7.10
C LEU A 153 1.93 0.21 7.89
N LEU A 154 1.31 1.23 7.29
CA LEU A 154 0.77 2.37 8.03
C LEU A 154 -0.20 1.95 9.15
N HIS A 155 -0.88 0.83 8.94
CA HIS A 155 -1.89 0.27 9.83
C HIS A 155 -1.39 -0.94 10.64
N ALA A 156 -0.15 -1.37 10.43
CA ALA A 156 0.48 -2.44 11.21
C ALA A 156 0.80 -1.95 12.63
N PRO A 157 0.25 -2.57 13.69
CA PRO A 157 0.53 -2.17 15.07
C PRO A 157 2.03 -2.16 15.41
N GLU A 158 2.78 -3.13 14.91
CA GLU A 158 4.22 -3.28 15.14
C GLU A 158 5.09 -2.23 14.41
N MET A 159 4.50 -1.48 13.48
CA MET A 159 5.15 -0.38 12.76
C MET A 159 4.85 1.00 13.35
N ARG A 160 3.98 1.07 14.36
CA ARG A 160 3.55 2.33 14.99
C ARG A 160 4.31 2.58 16.29
N LEU A 161 4.79 3.81 16.47
CA LEU A 161 5.29 4.26 17.77
C LEU A 161 4.12 4.60 18.69
N SER A 162 4.05 3.93 19.84
CA SER A 162 3.17 4.31 20.96
C SER A 162 3.57 5.65 21.57
N ASP A 163 2.64 6.31 22.27
CA ASP A 163 2.92 7.59 22.94
C ASP A 163 4.05 7.48 23.97
N GLY A 164 4.13 6.36 24.69
CA GLY A 164 5.23 6.08 25.61
C GLY A 164 6.59 5.97 24.91
N GLN A 165 6.64 5.34 23.74
CA GLN A 165 7.87 5.28 22.93
C GLN A 165 8.24 6.66 22.37
N LYS A 166 7.27 7.45 21.89
CA LYS A 166 7.54 8.82 21.45
C LYS A 166 8.10 9.67 22.58
N ALA A 167 7.53 9.56 23.78
CA ALA A 167 8.02 10.27 24.96
C ALA A 167 9.45 9.85 25.36
N SER A 168 9.79 8.56 25.29
CA SER A 168 11.12 8.07 25.65
C SER A 168 12.20 8.38 24.61
N LEU A 169 11.81 8.62 23.36
CA LEU A 169 12.73 9.05 22.29
C LEU A 169 13.19 10.51 22.45
N GLY A 170 12.33 11.38 22.99
CA GLY A 170 12.51 12.83 22.86
C GLY A 170 12.37 13.29 21.41
N ASP A 171 13.02 14.38 21.03
CA ASP A 171 12.96 14.88 19.65
C ASP A 171 13.69 13.90 18.72
N ILE A 172 12.98 13.34 17.74
CA ILE A 172 13.59 12.48 16.71
C ILE A 172 14.54 13.34 15.85
N ARG A 173 15.81 12.96 15.76
CA ARG A 173 16.87 13.65 15.01
C ARG A 173 17.29 12.91 13.75
N HIS A 174 17.17 11.59 13.76
CA HIS A 174 17.49 10.75 12.61
C HIS A 174 16.52 9.56 12.51
N VAL A 175 16.24 9.16 11.28
CA VAL A 175 15.48 7.96 10.94
C VAL A 175 16.30 7.13 9.94
N SER A 176 16.52 5.87 10.24
CA SER A 176 17.13 4.90 9.30
C SER A 176 16.09 3.83 8.99
N ALA A 177 15.92 3.46 7.72
CA ALA A 177 14.97 2.44 7.32
C ALA A 177 15.53 1.56 6.22
N ARG A 178 15.05 0.31 6.16
CA ARG A 178 15.46 -0.66 5.15
C ARG A 178 14.25 -1.40 4.61
N VAL A 179 14.28 -1.71 3.32
CA VAL A 179 13.27 -2.50 2.63
C VAL A 179 13.93 -3.45 1.63
N PRO A 180 13.35 -4.64 1.40
CA PRO A 180 13.75 -5.47 0.26
C PRO A 180 13.23 -4.86 -1.03
N LYS A 181 13.64 -5.44 -2.17
CA LYS A 181 13.22 -5.08 -3.54
C LYS A 181 13.58 -3.64 -3.91
N SER A 182 13.09 -3.24 -5.09
CA SER A 182 13.42 -1.94 -5.67
C SER A 182 12.79 -0.79 -4.89
N TRP A 183 13.50 0.35 -4.88
CA TRP A 183 13.02 1.59 -4.29
C TRP A 183 11.60 1.96 -4.74
N ALA A 184 11.37 1.95 -6.05
CA ALA A 184 10.11 2.38 -6.65
C ALA A 184 8.89 1.62 -6.10
N LYS A 185 9.05 0.33 -5.82
CA LYS A 185 7.94 -0.51 -5.32
C LYS A 185 7.85 -0.57 -3.81
N TYR A 186 8.99 -0.50 -3.10
CA TYR A 186 9.07 -0.90 -1.70
C TYR A 186 9.41 0.22 -0.72
N ALA A 187 10.00 1.35 -1.14
CA ALA A 187 10.31 2.45 -0.22
C ALA A 187 9.05 2.99 0.49
N ILE A 188 7.90 2.99 -0.21
CA ILE A 188 6.61 3.40 0.35
C ILE A 188 6.23 2.61 1.62
N HIS A 189 6.70 1.37 1.78
CA HIS A 189 6.41 0.54 2.94
C HIS A 189 6.98 1.09 4.25
N VAL A 190 8.06 1.89 4.18
CA VAL A 190 8.62 2.60 5.34
C VAL A 190 8.28 4.08 5.33
N VAL A 191 8.11 4.70 4.16
CA VAL A 191 7.75 6.12 4.05
C VAL A 191 6.43 6.43 4.77
N ASP A 192 5.38 5.62 4.55
CA ASP A 192 4.09 5.87 5.22
C ASP A 192 4.19 5.77 6.76
N PRO A 193 4.77 4.71 7.36
CA PRO A 193 5.04 4.66 8.79
C PRO A 193 5.89 5.84 9.31
N ILE A 194 6.93 6.24 8.58
CA ILE A 194 7.80 7.36 8.96
C ILE A 194 7.01 8.67 9.01
N LEU A 195 6.22 8.96 7.96
CA LEU A 195 5.39 10.16 7.92
C LEU A 195 4.38 10.18 9.07
N ALA A 196 3.77 9.04 9.39
CA ALA A 196 2.83 8.93 10.51
C ALA A 196 3.51 9.08 11.88
N ALA A 197 4.73 8.56 12.04
CA ALA A 197 5.49 8.67 13.27
C ALA A 197 5.95 10.12 13.55
N LEU A 198 6.40 10.83 12.50
CA LEU A 198 6.95 12.18 12.58
C LEU A 198 5.87 13.27 12.63
N GLY A 199 4.70 13.06 12.04
CA GLY A 199 3.64 14.06 11.99
C GLY A 199 4.13 15.39 11.40
N ASP A 200 3.93 16.49 12.12
CA ASP A 200 4.34 17.84 11.69
C ASP A 200 5.86 17.99 11.51
N ALA A 201 6.67 17.15 12.14
CA ALA A 201 8.12 17.15 11.91
C ALA A 201 8.50 16.69 10.49
N ALA A 202 7.59 16.02 9.78
CA ALA A 202 7.73 15.67 8.38
C ALA A 202 7.04 16.67 7.43
N ALA A 203 6.67 17.86 7.92
CA ALA A 203 6.11 18.91 7.10
C ALA A 203 7.17 19.53 6.16
N GLY A 204 6.70 19.96 4.98
CA GLY A 204 7.55 20.54 3.95
C GLY A 204 8.28 19.50 3.08
N PRO A 205 8.79 19.92 1.91
CA PRO A 205 9.48 19.03 0.99
C PRO A 205 10.83 18.58 1.54
N PRO A 206 11.30 17.38 1.16
CA PRO A 206 12.64 16.90 1.52
C PRO A 206 13.73 17.80 0.92
N ARG A 207 14.78 18.06 1.71
CA ARG A 207 15.98 18.85 1.35
C ARG A 207 17.25 18.02 1.50
N ASP A 208 18.37 18.55 1.01
CA ASP A 208 19.72 17.96 1.13
C ASP A 208 19.77 16.48 0.70
N VAL A 209 19.18 16.20 -0.47
CA VAL A 209 19.00 14.83 -0.98
C VAL A 209 20.31 14.28 -1.53
N CYS A 210 20.71 13.10 -1.05
CA CYS A 210 21.82 12.31 -1.55
C CYS A 210 21.32 10.94 -2.00
N LEU A 211 21.80 10.49 -3.16
CA LEU A 211 21.45 9.21 -3.77
C LEU A 211 22.71 8.38 -3.90
N PHE A 212 22.64 7.12 -3.45
CA PHE A 212 23.72 6.15 -3.65
C PHE A 212 23.15 4.87 -4.24
N ARG A 213 23.61 4.54 -5.45
CA ARG A 213 23.30 3.27 -6.12
C ARG A 213 24.52 2.37 -5.98
N PRO A 214 24.43 1.26 -5.23
CA PRO A 214 25.53 0.32 -5.17
C PRO A 214 25.72 -0.30 -6.56
N GLY A 215 26.87 -0.03 -7.19
CA GLY A 215 27.21 -0.66 -8.46
C GLY A 215 27.50 -2.14 -8.24
N ARG A 216 26.72 -3.02 -8.87
CA ARG A 216 27.14 -4.38 -9.17
C ARG A 216 27.41 -4.47 -10.66
N ASP A 217 28.50 -5.13 -11.05
CA ASP A 217 29.00 -5.17 -12.43
C ASP A 217 27.88 -5.41 -13.47
N GLY A 218 27.45 -4.34 -14.14
CA GLY A 218 26.45 -4.38 -15.22
C GLY A 218 25.02 -4.80 -14.83
N HIS A 219 24.68 -4.90 -13.54
CA HIS A 219 23.36 -5.33 -13.09
C HIS A 219 22.75 -4.33 -12.11
N ASP A 220 21.63 -3.71 -12.51
CA ASP A 220 20.78 -2.92 -11.63
C ASP A 220 19.80 -3.87 -10.92
N ASP A 221 20.13 -4.24 -9.68
CA ASP A 221 19.26 -5.06 -8.80
C ASP A 221 18.13 -4.23 -8.16
N GLY A 222 18.02 -2.94 -8.52
CA GLY A 222 17.07 -2.00 -7.96
C GLY A 222 17.45 -1.47 -6.57
N ALA A 223 18.64 -1.78 -6.07
CA ALA A 223 19.11 -1.25 -4.81
C ALA A 223 19.41 0.25 -4.90
N LEU A 224 18.98 0.99 -3.88
CA LEU A 224 19.14 2.42 -3.80
C LEU A 224 19.08 2.88 -2.35
N THR A 225 20.06 3.66 -1.95
CA THR A 225 20.04 4.42 -0.70
C THR A 225 19.69 5.87 -1.00
N VAL A 226 18.69 6.40 -0.31
CA VAL A 226 18.33 7.82 -0.36
C VAL A 226 18.44 8.41 1.03
N SER A 227 19.29 9.43 1.17
CA SER A 227 19.38 10.25 2.37
C SER A 227 18.81 11.64 2.09
N PHE A 228 18.06 12.19 3.03
CA PHE A 228 17.49 13.53 2.94
C PHE A 228 17.22 14.08 4.34
N ARG A 229 16.75 15.32 4.44
CA ARG A 229 16.20 15.89 5.68
C ARG A 229 14.84 16.52 5.43
N PHE A 230 13.99 16.51 6.45
CA PHE A 230 12.82 17.37 6.49
C PHE A 230 13.24 18.81 6.82
N GLU A 231 12.55 19.82 6.30
CA GLU A 231 12.94 21.23 6.41
C GLU A 231 13.17 21.66 7.86
N ASN A 232 12.25 21.31 8.75
CA ASN A 232 12.30 21.59 10.18
C ASN A 232 12.37 20.31 11.03
N GLY A 233 12.72 19.19 10.41
CA GLY A 233 12.61 17.87 11.02
C GLY A 233 13.90 17.05 10.97
N PRO A 234 13.80 15.73 11.25
CA PRO A 234 14.96 14.86 11.28
C PRO A 234 15.57 14.65 9.89
N SER A 235 16.81 14.17 9.90
CA SER A 235 17.39 13.50 8.74
C SER A 235 16.80 12.10 8.58
N CYS A 236 16.75 11.59 7.35
CA CYS A 236 16.26 10.26 7.04
C CYS A 236 17.18 9.59 6.03
N THR A 237 17.48 8.30 6.25
CA THR A 237 18.16 7.43 5.30
C THR A 237 17.29 6.20 5.07
N ILE A 238 16.93 5.94 3.81
CA ILE A 238 16.14 4.77 3.43
C ILE A 238 16.95 3.94 2.44
N GLU A 239 17.12 2.65 2.74
CA GLU A 239 17.86 1.69 1.94
C GLU A 239 16.90 0.68 1.31
N ALA A 240 16.73 0.74 0.00
CA ALA A 240 16.16 -0.34 -0.78
C ALA A 240 17.28 -1.30 -1.17
N LEU A 241 17.16 -2.58 -0.83
CA LEU A 241 18.25 -3.56 -0.96
C LEU A 241 18.12 -4.46 -2.20
N GLY A 242 17.18 -4.16 -3.11
CA GLY A 242 17.04 -4.88 -4.36
C GLY A 242 16.70 -6.36 -4.13
N GLU A 243 17.41 -7.26 -4.78
CA GLU A 243 17.18 -8.71 -4.67
C GLU A 243 17.62 -9.31 -3.31
N VAL A 244 18.31 -8.54 -2.46
CA VAL A 244 18.76 -9.02 -1.16
C VAL A 244 17.55 -9.22 -0.23
N ALA A 245 17.45 -10.42 0.35
CA ALA A 245 16.48 -10.72 1.38
C ALA A 245 16.71 -9.82 2.60
N ALA A 246 15.71 -9.00 2.93
CA ALA A 246 15.79 -8.04 4.03
C ALA A 246 14.43 -7.88 4.71
N PRO A 247 14.41 -7.59 6.03
CA PRO A 247 13.19 -7.19 6.71
C PRO A 247 12.76 -5.78 6.26
N ILE A 248 11.51 -5.43 6.57
CA ILE A 248 11.03 -4.05 6.49
C ILE A 248 11.12 -3.44 7.88
N GLU A 249 12.07 -2.53 8.10
CA GLU A 249 12.36 -1.97 9.42
C GLU A 249 12.56 -0.45 9.38
N VAL A 250 12.25 0.19 10.51
CA VAL A 250 12.49 1.61 10.74
C VAL A 250 13.10 1.80 12.13
N GLY A 251 14.27 2.44 12.20
CA GLY A 251 14.93 2.89 13.41
C GLY A 251 14.75 4.39 13.59
N TYR A 252 14.30 4.79 14.78
CA TYR A 252 14.07 6.17 15.19
C TYR A 252 15.10 6.55 16.26
N PHE A 253 15.90 7.57 15.99
CA PHE A 253 16.97 8.04 16.87
C PHE A 253 16.61 9.42 17.37
N GLY A 254 16.27 9.52 18.65
CA GLY A 254 15.90 10.77 19.30
C GLY A 254 16.95 11.29 20.26
N THR A 255 16.71 12.46 20.84
CA THR A 255 17.63 13.10 21.80
C THR A 255 17.76 12.36 23.12
N ALA A 256 16.79 11.52 23.47
CA ALA A 256 16.73 10.81 24.75
C ALA A 256 16.75 9.28 24.59
N GLY A 257 16.60 8.75 23.38
CA GLY A 257 16.54 7.30 23.19
C GLY A 257 16.50 6.84 21.73
N PHE A 258 16.32 5.54 21.58
CA PHE A 258 16.22 4.85 20.30
C PHE A 258 15.06 3.84 20.33
N CYS A 259 14.41 3.67 19.18
CA CYS A 259 13.35 2.68 18.99
C CYS A 259 13.45 2.08 17.58
N GLN A 260 13.20 0.77 17.45
CA GLN A 260 13.11 0.10 16.16
C GLN A 260 11.76 -0.59 16.01
N THR A 261 11.14 -0.41 14.86
CA THR A 261 9.93 -1.13 14.43
C THR A 261 10.27 -2.08 13.29
N SER A 262 9.64 -3.25 13.26
CA SER A 262 9.92 -4.31 12.28
C SER A 262 8.62 -5.03 11.92
N PHE A 263 8.31 -5.08 10.62
CA PHE A 263 7.06 -5.61 10.10
C PHE A 263 7.00 -7.14 10.15
N ARG A 264 5.87 -7.69 10.61
CA ARG A 264 5.73 -9.13 10.85
C ARG A 264 4.36 -9.69 10.48
N ASP A 265 3.29 -8.90 10.57
CA ASP A 265 1.91 -9.39 10.42
C ASP A 265 1.20 -8.77 9.20
N SER A 266 1.24 -9.50 8.08
CA SER A 266 0.57 -9.09 6.85
C SER A 266 -0.94 -9.09 6.96
N PHE A 267 -1.54 -10.07 7.65
CA PHE A 267 -2.99 -10.19 7.73
C PHE A 267 -3.58 -8.99 8.47
N THR A 268 -3.06 -8.69 9.67
CA THR A 268 -3.53 -7.57 10.49
C THR A 268 -3.34 -6.24 9.76
N ALA A 269 -2.19 -6.03 9.10
CA ALA A 269 -1.91 -4.81 8.35
C ALA A 269 -2.88 -4.61 7.17
N PHE A 270 -3.07 -5.63 6.32
CA PHE A 270 -3.98 -5.56 5.19
C PHE A 270 -5.43 -5.39 5.63
N ARG A 271 -5.87 -6.17 6.63
CA ARG A 271 -7.22 -6.08 7.19
C ARG A 271 -7.51 -4.66 7.71
N ALA A 272 -6.59 -4.09 8.49
CA ALA A 272 -6.76 -2.74 9.03
C ALA A 272 -6.78 -1.67 7.94
N ALA A 273 -5.94 -1.77 6.90
CA ALA A 273 -5.96 -0.83 5.78
C ALA A 273 -7.28 -0.88 4.98
N LEU A 274 -7.82 -2.09 4.75
CA LEU A 274 -9.11 -2.30 4.10
C LEU A 274 -10.27 -1.76 4.95
N GLU A 275 -10.25 -1.96 6.27
CA GLU A 275 -11.24 -1.38 7.18
C GLU A 275 -11.21 0.15 7.17
N VAL A 276 -10.02 0.75 7.15
CA VAL A 276 -9.86 2.21 7.02
C VAL A 276 -10.37 2.71 5.68
N PHE A 277 -10.11 2.00 4.57
CA PHE A 277 -10.69 2.35 3.28
C PHE A 277 -12.23 2.40 3.32
N LEU A 278 -12.87 1.39 3.93
CA LEU A 278 -14.32 1.35 4.10
C LEU A 278 -14.83 2.49 4.99
N ALA A 279 -14.15 2.76 6.10
CA ALA A 279 -14.52 3.82 7.02
C ALA A 279 -14.36 5.21 6.40
N ASP A 280 -13.18 5.50 5.87
CA ASP A 280 -12.78 6.84 5.46
C ASP A 280 -13.29 7.17 4.05
N SER A 281 -13.05 6.31 3.07
CA SER A 281 -13.36 6.63 1.68
C SER A 281 -14.76 6.22 1.28
N VAL A 282 -15.24 5.05 1.70
CA VAL A 282 -16.59 4.59 1.32
C VAL A 282 -17.68 5.29 2.14
N LYS A 283 -17.51 5.42 3.45
CA LYS A 283 -18.53 6.00 4.36
C LYS A 283 -18.26 7.46 4.72
N GLY A 284 -17.05 7.80 5.14
CA GLY A 284 -16.72 9.08 5.79
C GLY A 284 -16.35 10.23 4.86
N ARG A 285 -15.94 9.93 3.61
CA ARG A 285 -15.38 10.89 2.64
C ARG A 285 -14.16 11.66 3.15
N VAL A 286 -13.33 11.02 3.96
CA VAL A 286 -12.10 11.57 4.53
C VAL A 286 -10.98 11.46 3.50
N SER A 287 -10.29 12.57 3.22
CA SER A 287 -9.18 12.61 2.28
C SER A 287 -7.84 12.54 2.99
N ALA A 288 -6.94 11.69 2.49
CA ALA A 288 -5.53 11.62 2.90
C ALA A 288 -4.58 12.30 1.90
N ARG A 289 -5.10 13.20 1.06
CA ARG A 289 -4.41 13.77 -0.11
C ARG A 289 -3.05 14.38 0.22
N ASP A 290 -2.94 15.15 1.30
CA ASP A 290 -1.68 15.82 1.67
C ASP A 290 -0.59 14.81 2.08
N ARG A 291 -0.96 13.79 2.86
CA ARG A 291 -0.07 12.67 3.20
C ARG A 291 0.39 11.93 1.96
N LEU A 292 -0.55 11.64 1.05
CA LEU A 292 -0.27 10.93 -0.20
C LEU A 292 0.69 11.69 -1.09
N PHE A 293 0.52 13.02 -1.22
CA PHE A 293 1.49 13.84 -1.95
C PHE A 293 2.87 13.82 -1.30
N ARG A 294 2.95 13.93 0.03
CA ARG A 294 4.24 13.87 0.72
C ARG A 294 4.93 12.52 0.50
N ALA A 295 4.18 11.43 0.57
CA ALA A 295 4.71 10.09 0.32
C ALA A 295 5.23 9.95 -1.13
N VAL A 296 4.45 10.41 -2.11
CA VAL A 296 4.85 10.41 -3.53
C VAL A 296 6.09 11.28 -3.77
N GLU A 297 6.20 12.45 -3.12
CA GLU A 297 7.40 13.29 -3.22
C GLU A 297 8.65 12.57 -2.72
N ILE A 298 8.57 11.87 -1.60
CA ILE A 298 9.71 11.09 -1.08
C ILE A 298 10.03 9.92 -2.02
N VAL A 299 9.03 9.16 -2.47
CA VAL A 299 9.23 8.06 -3.44
C VAL A 299 9.85 8.58 -4.75
N SER A 300 9.48 9.79 -5.19
CA SER A 300 10.02 10.39 -6.41
C SER A 300 11.51 10.75 -6.30
N LEU A 301 12.08 10.87 -5.09
CA LEU A 301 13.50 11.15 -4.90
C LEU A 301 14.39 10.13 -5.59
N GLY A 302 14.02 8.85 -5.55
CA GLY A 302 14.80 7.78 -6.18
C GLY A 302 14.78 7.76 -7.71
N HIS A 303 13.93 8.58 -8.32
CA HIS A 303 13.82 8.75 -9.77
C HIS A 303 14.49 10.04 -10.27
N ARG A 304 15.16 10.80 -9.38
CA ARG A 304 15.94 11.96 -9.81
C ARG A 304 17.19 11.48 -10.55
N ASP A 305 17.42 12.06 -11.71
CA ASP A 305 18.72 12.00 -12.37
C ASP A 305 19.74 12.69 -11.45
N THR A 306 20.82 11.99 -11.14
CA THR A 306 21.95 12.50 -10.36
C THR A 306 22.84 13.39 -11.21
#